data_AF-A0A370BNA3-F1
#
_entry.id   AF-A0A370BNA3-F1
#
_cell.length_a   1.000
_cell.length_b   1.000
_cell.length_c   1.000
_cell.angle_alpha   90.00
_cell.angle_beta   90.00
_cell.angle_gamma   90.00
#
_symmetry.space_group_name_H-M   'P 1'
#
loop_
_entity.id
_entity.type
_entity.pdbx_description
1 polymer ?
#
loop_
_entity_poly.entity_id
_entity_poly.type
_entity_poly.pdbx_seq_one_letter_code
_entity_poly.pdbx_strand_id
1 'polypeptide(L)'
;MAGAGVSVPDRFRYLPACLPFHSGYLIDNRRPGLIRRNAVYLTTIFASAFAFELAFDTASNKVWDSFNRGRQWKDIKHQYLNKADEEDDE
;
A
#
# COMPACT_ATOMS: atom_id res chain seq x y z
N MET A 1 -7.65 86.76 9.11
CA MET A 1 -7.53 85.52 8.30
C MET A 1 -7.16 84.40 9.26
N ALA A 2 -8.14 83.65 9.77
CA ALA A 2 -7.92 82.57 10.73
C ALA A 2 -7.62 81.27 9.96
N GLY A 3 -6.40 80.75 10.11
CA GLY A 3 -6.02 79.44 9.58
C GLY A 3 -6.64 78.33 10.42
N ALA A 4 -7.50 77.52 9.82
CA ALA A 4 -8.12 76.36 10.45
C ALA A 4 -7.06 75.25 10.65
N GLY A 5 -6.64 75.05 11.89
CA GLY A 5 -5.89 73.86 12.29
C GLY A 5 -6.81 72.64 12.21
N VAL A 6 -6.61 71.79 11.20
CA VAL A 6 -7.30 70.51 11.09
C VAL A 6 -6.69 69.55 12.11
N SER A 7 -7.39 69.35 13.22
CA SER A 7 -7.09 68.30 14.20
C SER A 7 -7.32 66.94 13.52
N VAL A 8 -6.23 66.24 13.23
CA VAL A 8 -6.26 64.84 12.81
C VAL A 8 -6.68 64.02 14.04
N PRO A 9 -7.74 63.20 13.98
CA PRO A 9 -8.18 62.44 15.14
C PRO A 9 -7.12 61.40 15.53
N ASP A 10 -6.69 61.45 16.80
CA ASP A 10 -5.73 60.54 17.47
C ASP A 10 -6.26 59.10 17.65
N ARG A 11 -6.98 58.56 16.66
CA ARG A 11 -7.61 57.24 16.72
C ARG A 11 -6.72 56.11 16.16
N PHE A 12 -5.54 56.43 15.65
CA PHE A 12 -4.64 55.45 15.00
C PHE A 12 -3.32 55.18 15.74
N ARG A 13 -3.08 55.79 16.91
CA ARG A 13 -1.81 55.64 17.65
C ARG A 13 -1.72 54.41 18.57
N TYR A 14 -2.77 53.60 18.69
CA TYR A 14 -2.78 52.41 19.56
C TYR A 14 -3.18 51.11 18.84
N LEU A 15 -3.10 51.05 17.51
CA LEU A 15 -3.22 49.77 16.79
C LEU A 15 -1.83 49.10 16.76
N PRO A 16 -1.62 47.96 17.45
CA PRO A 16 -0.42 47.18 17.24
C PRO A 16 -0.44 46.63 15.81
N ALA A 17 0.34 47.25 14.94
CA ALA A 17 0.66 46.74 13.62
C ALA A 17 1.60 45.54 13.76
N CYS A 18 1.07 44.40 14.21
CA CYS A 18 1.62 43.07 13.97
C CYS A 18 0.63 42.02 14.47
N LEU A 19 -0.35 41.65 13.64
CA LEU A 19 -1.00 40.35 13.80
C LEU A 19 0.03 39.29 13.37
N PRO A 20 0.26 38.21 14.15
CA PRO A 20 1.15 37.16 13.72
C PRO A 20 0.64 36.60 12.39
N PHE A 21 1.54 36.48 11.41
CA PHE A 21 1.35 35.67 10.21
C PHE A 21 1.11 34.21 10.64
N HIS A 22 -0.12 33.88 11.04
CA HIS A 22 -0.64 32.53 11.04
C HIS A 22 -1.44 32.34 9.76
N SER A 23 -0.77 32.52 8.62
CA SER A 23 -1.24 31.91 7.38
C SER A 23 -0.76 30.47 7.39
N GLY A 24 -1.53 29.65 8.11
CA GLY A 24 -1.40 28.21 8.07
C GLY A 24 -1.67 27.73 6.65
N TYR A 25 -0.64 27.69 5.82
CA TYR A 25 -0.54 26.76 4.70
C TYR A 25 -0.32 25.34 5.26
N LEU A 26 -1.21 24.90 6.15
CA LEU A 26 -1.42 23.48 6.39
C LEU A 26 -2.40 23.00 5.33
N ILE A 27 -1.99 23.03 4.07
CA ILE A 27 -2.54 22.08 3.10
C ILE A 27 -1.91 20.74 3.49
N ASP A 28 -2.42 20.14 4.58
CA ASP A 28 -2.13 18.76 4.90
C ASP A 28 -2.80 17.90 3.82
N ASN A 29 -2.04 17.62 2.77
CA ASN A 29 -2.41 16.68 1.72
C ASN A 29 -1.88 15.27 2.02
N ARG A 30 -1.54 14.95 3.28
CA ARG A 30 -1.19 13.59 3.68
C ARG A 30 -2.47 12.82 3.99
N ARG A 31 -3.20 12.44 2.95
CA ARG A 31 -4.18 11.34 3.03
C ARG A 31 -3.48 10.04 2.59
N PRO A 32 -2.88 9.22 3.49
CA PRO A 32 -2.37 7.91 3.13
C PRO A 32 -3.57 6.97 2.96
N GLY A 33 -4.09 6.88 1.73
CA GLY A 33 -5.18 5.99 1.39
C GLY A 33 -4.98 5.43 0.00
N LEU A 34 -4.70 4.12 -0.09
CA LEU A 34 -4.51 3.39 -1.34
C LEU A 34 -5.75 3.47 -2.27
N ILE A 35 -6.91 3.76 -1.68
CA ILE A 35 -8.23 3.71 -2.34
C ILE A 35 -8.69 5.08 -2.88
N ARG A 36 -8.06 6.20 -2.47
CA ARG A 36 -8.52 7.55 -2.90
C ARG A 36 -7.99 8.00 -4.26
N ARG A 37 -6.89 7.41 -4.74
CA ARG A 37 -6.28 7.76 -6.03
C ARG A 37 -6.61 6.64 -7.03
N ASN A 38 -7.41 6.94 -8.06
CA ASN A 38 -7.79 5.97 -9.10
C ASN A 38 -6.59 5.20 -9.67
N ALA A 39 -5.48 5.92 -9.91
CA ALA A 39 -4.23 5.30 -10.38
C ALA A 39 -3.63 4.31 -9.37
N VAL A 40 -3.63 4.65 -8.08
CA VAL A 40 -3.09 3.76 -7.02
C VAL A 40 -3.99 2.56 -6.83
N TYR A 41 -5.31 2.73 -6.93
CA TYR A 41 -6.27 1.63 -6.80
C TYR A 41 -6.05 0.55 -7.87
N LEU A 42 -6.02 0.94 -9.14
CA LEU A 42 -5.83 0.01 -10.25
C LEU A 42 -4.45 -0.66 -10.22
N THR A 43 -3.38 0.09 -9.95
CA THR A 43 -2.04 -0.51 -9.86
C THR A 43 -1.91 -1.46 -8.67
N THR A 44 -2.55 -1.15 -7.54
CA THR A 44 -2.58 -2.04 -6.37
C THR A 44 -3.31 -3.34 -6.70
N ILE A 45 -4.45 -3.27 -7.41
CA ILE A 45 -5.18 -4.48 -7.83
C ILE A 45 -4.31 -5.36 -8.72
N PHE A 46 -3.71 -4.81 -9.77
CA PHE A 46 -2.85 -5.59 -10.67
C PHE A 46 -1.62 -6.16 -9.95
N ALA A 47 -0.92 -5.33 -9.15
CA ALA A 47 0.22 -5.80 -8.38
C ALA A 47 -0.19 -6.92 -7.39
N SER A 48 -1.33 -6.77 -6.73
CA SER A 48 -1.85 -7.78 -5.82
C SER A 48 -2.27 -9.05 -6.53
N ALA A 49 -2.83 -8.97 -7.74
CA ALA A 49 -3.23 -10.14 -8.51
C ALA A 49 -2.01 -11.01 -8.86
N PHE A 50 -0.92 -10.40 -9.36
CA PHE A 50 0.32 -11.14 -9.65
C PHE A 50 0.97 -11.73 -8.39
N ALA A 51 1.02 -10.95 -7.31
CA ALA A 51 1.57 -11.45 -6.05
C ALA A 51 0.72 -12.59 -5.46
N PHE A 52 -0.60 -12.47 -5.58
CA PHE A 52 -1.56 -13.46 -5.10
C PHE A 52 -1.51 -14.73 -5.92
N GLU A 53 -1.41 -14.65 -7.26
CA GLU A 53 -1.27 -15.81 -8.14
C GLU A 53 -0.10 -16.70 -7.68
N LEU A 54 1.12 -16.14 -7.58
CA LEU A 54 2.31 -16.88 -7.18
C LEU A 54 2.18 -17.48 -5.77
N ALA A 55 1.68 -16.68 -4.82
CA ALA A 55 1.54 -17.10 -3.44
C ALA A 55 0.46 -18.19 -3.29
N PHE A 56 -0.69 -18.01 -3.93
CA PHE A 56 -1.83 -18.91 -3.86
C PHE A 56 -1.52 -20.25 -4.50
N ASP A 57 -0.86 -20.26 -5.65
CA ASP A 57 -0.51 -21.49 -6.36
C ASP A 57 0.46 -22.34 -5.54
N THR A 58 1.50 -21.71 -4.98
CA THR A 58 2.48 -22.39 -4.11
C THR A 58 1.85 -22.86 -2.80
N ALA A 59 1.02 -22.03 -2.16
CA ALA A 59 0.38 -22.37 -0.89
C ALA A 59 -0.64 -23.49 -1.06
N SER A 60 -1.47 -23.42 -2.10
CA SER A 60 -2.52 -24.41 -2.36
C SER A 60 -1.92 -25.77 -2.68
N ASN A 61 -0.87 -25.82 -3.50
CA ASN A 61 -0.13 -27.06 -3.76
C ASN A 61 0.45 -27.66 -2.47
N LYS A 62 1.07 -26.84 -1.61
CA LYS A 62 1.60 -27.33 -0.33
C LYS A 62 0.52 -27.87 0.61
N VAL A 63 -0.61 -27.20 0.68
CA VAL A 63 -1.76 -27.65 1.48
C VAL A 63 -2.29 -28.98 0.95
N TRP A 64 -2.47 -29.08 -0.36
CA TRP A 64 -2.92 -30.30 -1.03
C TRP A 64 -1.94 -31.46 -0.82
N ASP A 65 -0.66 -31.19 -0.97
CA ASP A 65 0.43 -32.16 -0.78
C ASP A 65 0.43 -32.72 0.63
N SER A 66 0.22 -31.86 1.64
CA SER A 66 0.17 -32.25 3.04
C SER A 66 -1.05 -33.12 3.35
N PHE A 67 -2.21 -32.84 2.74
CA PHE A 67 -3.43 -33.61 2.96
C PHE A 67 -3.45 -34.95 2.22
N ASN A 68 -2.74 -35.07 1.10
CA ASN A 68 -2.71 -36.29 0.28
C ASN A 68 -1.38 -37.04 0.37
N ARG A 69 -0.59 -36.84 1.43
CA ARG A 69 0.68 -37.54 1.63
C ARG A 69 0.50 -39.05 1.52
N GLY A 70 1.39 -39.71 0.79
CA GLY A 70 1.38 -41.16 0.62
C GLY A 70 0.37 -41.69 -0.41
N ARG A 71 -0.49 -40.84 -0.98
CA ARG A 71 -1.33 -41.19 -2.14
C ARG A 71 -0.93 -40.50 -3.44
N GLN A 72 0.03 -39.59 -3.37
CA GLN A 72 0.47 -38.87 -4.56
C GLN A 72 1.44 -39.71 -5.37
N TRP A 73 1.32 -39.63 -6.70
CA TRP A 73 2.23 -40.34 -7.60
C TRP A 73 3.71 -40.03 -7.29
N LYS A 74 4.05 -38.77 -6.97
CA LYS A 74 5.42 -38.40 -6.56
C LYS A 74 5.92 -39.15 -5.32
N ASP A 75 5.04 -39.54 -4.41
CA ASP A 75 5.41 -40.28 -3.21
C ASP A 75 5.56 -41.78 -3.51
N ILE A 76 4.83 -42.34 -4.48
CA ILE A 76 4.80 -43.80 -4.75
C ILE A 76 5.69 -44.18 -5.95
N LYS A 77 6.02 -43.22 -6.83
CA LYS A 77 6.78 -43.44 -8.08
C LYS A 77 8.11 -44.19 -7.87
N HIS A 78 8.80 -43.95 -6.76
CA HIS A 78 10.07 -44.62 -6.45
C HIS A 78 9.93 -46.14 -6.35
N GLN A 79 8.79 -46.65 -5.88
CA GLN A 79 8.55 -48.09 -5.77
C GLN A 79 8.38 -48.76 -7.14
N TYR A 80 7.87 -48.02 -8.13
CA TYR A 80 7.66 -48.55 -9.47
C TYR A 80 8.90 -48.46 -10.35
N LEU A 81 9.72 -47.42 -10.18
CA LEU A 81 11.01 -47.32 -10.89
C LEU A 81 11.98 -48.41 -10.45
N ASN A 82 12.15 -48.60 -9.14
CA ASN A 82 13.05 -49.63 -8.63
C ASN A 82 12.59 -51.05 -9.03
N LYS A 83 11.28 -51.28 -9.10
CA LYS A 83 10.74 -52.57 -9.52
C LYS A 83 10.93 -52.84 -11.01
N ALA A 84 10.92 -51.79 -11.84
CA ALA A 84 11.25 -51.93 -13.26
C ALA A 84 12.75 -52.21 -13.46
N ASP A 85 13.62 -51.55 -12.69
CA ASP A 85 15.07 -51.80 -12.76
C ASP A 85 15.43 -53.22 -12.24
N GLU A 86 14.75 -53.72 -11.19
CA GLU A 86 14.92 -55.09 -10.70
C GLU A 86 14.43 -56.18 -11.68
N GLU A 87 13.42 -55.89 -12.52
CA GLU A 87 12.91 -56.83 -13.53
C GLU A 87 13.78 -56.86 -14.81
N ASP A 88 14.55 -55.80 -15.11
CA ASP A 88 15.47 -55.75 -16.27
C ASP A 88 16.86 -56.37 -15.97
N ASP A 89 17.25 -56.48 -14.70
CA ASP A 89 18.53 -57.06 -14.23
C ASP A 89 18.46 -58.57 -13.90
N GLU A 90 17.30 -59.23 -14.05
CA GLU A 90 17.06 -60.68 -13.86
C GLU A 90 16.81 -61.42 -15.20
#